data_AF-A0A537Q4U3-F1
#
_entry.id   AF-A0A537Q4U3-F1
#
_cell.length_a   1.000
_cell.length_b   1.000
_cell.length_c   1.000
_cell.angle_alpha   90.00
_cell.angle_beta   90.00
_cell.angle_gamma   90.00
#
_symmetry.space_group_name_H-M   'P 1'
#
loop_
_entity.id
_entity.type
_entity.pdbx_description
1 polymer ?
#
loop_
_entity_poly.entity_id
_entity_poly.type
_entity_poly.pdbx_seq_one_letter_code
_entity_poly.pdbx_strand_id
1 'polypeptide(L)'
;MTASAEPSATADRNRAAADGTLHLRTLGHACAVLYRDREAPLLATDPWLLGSVYWRSWWLQHYPSAEEIDWVAKSPAVYITHEHPDHFHMPTIRRLGPLPVYLFP
;
A
#
# COMPACT_ATOMS: atom_id res chain seq x y z
N MET A 1 18.17 35.05 31.83
CA MET A 1 17.05 35.21 30.87
C MET A 1 17.64 35.21 29.47
N THR A 2 17.74 34.04 28.85
CA THR A 2 18.04 33.89 27.42
C THR A 2 17.02 32.89 26.91
N ALA A 3 15.92 33.41 26.36
CA ALA A 3 14.93 32.58 25.68
C ALA A 3 15.56 32.12 24.36
N SER A 4 15.84 30.82 24.25
CA SER A 4 16.13 30.19 22.97
C SER A 4 14.87 30.25 22.11
N ALA A 5 14.95 30.92 20.96
CA ALA A 5 13.86 30.90 19.99
C ALA A 5 13.71 29.48 19.43
N GLU A 6 12.53 28.88 19.59
CA GLU A 6 12.18 27.62 18.94
C GLU A 6 12.12 27.82 17.41
N PRO A 7 12.64 26.87 16.60
CA PRO A 7 12.47 26.94 15.16
C PRO A 7 10.99 26.71 14.80
N SER A 8 10.41 27.71 14.14
CA SER A 8 9.03 27.78 13.66
C SER A 8 8.60 26.53 12.88
N ALA A 9 7.58 25.84 13.37
CA ALA A 9 6.94 24.68 12.76
C ALA A 9 6.06 25.03 11.53
N THR A 10 6.65 25.67 10.52
CA THR A 10 5.91 26.15 9.33
C THR A 10 6.66 26.00 8.00
N ALA A 11 7.45 24.94 7.87
CA ALA A 11 7.88 24.41 6.57
C ALA A 11 7.65 22.90 6.65
N ASP A 12 6.62 22.31 6.03
CA ASP A 12 6.55 22.09 4.59
C ASP A 12 5.11 21.69 4.22
N ARG A 13 4.21 22.66 4.00
CA ARG A 13 2.81 22.38 3.60
C ARG A 13 2.58 22.49 2.09
N ASN A 14 3.64 22.61 1.30
CA ASN A 14 3.53 22.98 -0.10
C ASN A 14 4.43 22.12 -0.99
N ARG A 15 4.40 20.81 -0.81
CA ARG A 15 4.66 19.92 -1.94
C ARG A 15 3.46 20.07 -2.86
N ALA A 16 3.62 20.84 -3.94
CA ALA A 16 2.60 21.06 -4.95
C ALA A 16 1.84 19.76 -5.19
N ALA A 17 0.51 19.78 -5.09
CA ALA A 17 -0.30 18.61 -5.39
C ALA A 17 0.08 18.16 -6.80
N ALA A 18 0.70 16.99 -6.93
CA ALA A 18 1.10 16.46 -8.23
C ALA A 18 -0.12 16.48 -9.17
N ASP A 19 0.04 17.07 -10.35
CA ASP A 19 -1.02 17.18 -11.35
C ASP A 19 -1.53 15.78 -11.73
N GLY A 20 -2.83 15.53 -11.56
CA GLY A 20 -3.48 14.26 -11.93
C GLY A 20 -4.57 13.83 -10.94
N THR A 21 -5.60 13.15 -11.44
CA THR A 21 -6.70 12.65 -10.59
C THR A 21 -6.18 11.53 -9.70
N LEU A 22 -6.56 11.56 -8.42
CA LEU A 22 -6.26 10.50 -7.48
C LEU A 22 -7.34 9.41 -7.58
N HIS A 23 -6.90 8.17 -7.80
CA HIS A 23 -7.75 7.01 -7.96
C HIS A 23 -7.53 6.01 -6.83
N LEU A 24 -8.61 5.35 -6.43
CA LEU A 24 -8.59 4.22 -5.51
C LEU A 24 -9.13 2.99 -6.23
N ARG A 25 -8.34 1.92 -6.28
CA ARG A 25 -8.76 0.62 -6.83
C ARG A 25 -8.72 -0.46 -5.77
N THR A 26 -9.77 -1.26 -5.67
CA THR A 26 -9.79 -2.46 -4.83
C THR A 26 -9.45 -3.69 -5.67
N LEU A 27 -8.58 -4.55 -5.16
CA LEU A 27 -8.13 -5.77 -5.87
C LEU A 27 -8.55 -7.07 -5.20
N GLY A 28 -8.88 -7.04 -3.91
CA GLY A 28 -9.35 -8.21 -3.18
C GLY A 28 -9.40 -7.95 -1.68
N HIS A 29 -10.48 -8.37 -1.02
CA HIS A 29 -10.71 -8.17 0.41
C HIS A 29 -10.39 -6.71 0.86
N ALA A 30 -9.38 -6.52 1.71
CA ALA A 30 -8.93 -5.22 2.22
C ALA A 30 -7.81 -4.58 1.37
N CYS A 31 -7.42 -5.21 0.26
CA CYS A 31 -6.40 -4.66 -0.62
C CYS A 31 -6.95 -3.54 -1.48
N ALA A 32 -6.58 -2.32 -1.09
CA ALA A 32 -6.84 -1.10 -1.83
C ALA A 32 -5.52 -0.50 -2.32
N VAL A 33 -5.54 0.09 -3.52
CA VAL A 33 -4.37 0.67 -4.18
C VAL A 33 -4.69 2.10 -4.59
N LEU A 34 -3.90 3.03 -4.06
CA LEU A 34 -3.97 4.46 -4.35
C LEU A 34 -2.98 4.79 -5.47
N TYR A 35 -3.43 5.48 -6.53
CA TYR A 35 -2.56 5.86 -7.65
C TYR A 35 -3.05 7.15 -8.34
N ARG A 36 -2.19 7.77 -9.14
CA ARG A 36 -2.55 8.88 -10.02
C ARG A 36 -2.58 8.46 -11.48
N ASP A 37 -3.25 9.25 -12.31
CA ASP A 37 -3.28 9.04 -13.76
C ASP A 37 -1.87 8.82 -14.34
N ARG A 38 -1.68 7.70 -15.05
CA ARG A 38 -0.42 7.33 -15.73
C ARG A 38 0.80 7.16 -14.81
N GLU A 39 0.61 7.07 -13.50
CA GLU A 39 1.67 6.82 -12.52
C GLU A 39 1.65 5.37 -12.00
N ALA A 40 2.77 4.96 -11.39
CA ALA A 40 2.81 3.75 -10.58
C ALA A 40 1.96 3.93 -9.30
N PRO A 41 1.55 2.84 -8.62
CA PRO A 41 0.85 2.95 -7.36
C PRO A 41 1.62 3.79 -6.34
N LEU A 42 0.93 4.67 -5.63
CA LEU A 42 1.48 5.47 -4.55
C LEU A 42 1.52 4.69 -3.24
N LEU A 43 0.50 3.88 -2.99
CA LEU A 43 0.34 3.07 -1.78
C LEU A 43 -0.57 1.89 -2.08
N ALA A 44 -0.24 0.71 -1.55
CA ALA A 44 -1.17 -0.40 -1.42
C ALA A 44 -1.42 -0.74 0.05
N THR A 45 -2.58 -1.33 0.37
CA THR A 45 -2.91 -1.81 1.72
C THR A 45 -3.12 -3.32 1.73
N ASP A 46 -2.87 -3.96 2.87
CA ASP A 46 -3.32 -5.32 3.22
C ASP A 46 -3.34 -6.33 2.05
N PRO A 47 -2.17 -6.67 1.48
CA PRO A 47 -2.10 -7.31 0.19
C PRO A 47 -2.36 -8.82 0.28
N TRP A 48 -3.63 -9.26 0.35
CA TRP A 48 -3.99 -10.63 0.01
C TRP A 48 -4.40 -10.70 -1.46
N LEU A 49 -3.48 -11.19 -2.32
CA LEU A 49 -3.64 -11.16 -3.80
C LEU A 49 -3.52 -12.52 -4.48
N LEU A 50 -3.12 -13.56 -3.75
CA LEU A 50 -2.93 -14.91 -4.29
C LEU A 50 -3.18 -15.96 -3.23
N GLY A 51 -3.49 -17.18 -3.66
CA GLY A 51 -3.68 -18.32 -2.76
C GLY A 51 -4.80 -18.12 -1.74
N SER A 52 -4.87 -19.05 -0.81
CA SER A 52 -5.90 -19.09 0.24
C SER A 52 -5.34 -18.69 1.61
N VAL A 53 -6.22 -18.26 2.51
CA VAL A 53 -5.92 -18.00 3.93
C VAL A 53 -6.75 -18.89 4.84
N TYR A 54 -6.51 -18.83 6.16
CA TYR A 54 -7.21 -19.60 7.19
C TYR A 54 -7.33 -21.11 6.84
N TRP A 55 -6.20 -21.79 6.62
CA TRP A 55 -6.15 -23.21 6.28
C TRP A 55 -7.05 -23.61 5.10
N ARG A 56 -7.06 -22.79 4.04
CA ARG A 56 -7.84 -23.01 2.82
C ARG A 56 -9.35 -22.89 3.00
N SER A 57 -9.82 -22.32 4.11
CA SER A 57 -11.24 -22.00 4.27
C SER A 57 -11.65 -20.75 3.49
N TRP A 58 -10.72 -19.83 3.25
CA TRP A 58 -10.98 -18.55 2.58
C TRP A 58 -10.21 -18.44 1.27
N TRP A 59 -10.92 -17.97 0.23
CA TRP A 59 -10.42 -17.77 -1.13
C TRP A 59 -10.95 -16.43 -1.65
N LEU A 60 -10.16 -15.71 -2.45
CA LEU A 60 -10.68 -14.56 -3.16
C LEU A 60 -11.70 -15.01 -4.22
N GLN A 61 -12.82 -14.31 -4.33
CA GLN A 61 -13.81 -14.56 -5.37
C GLN A 61 -13.27 -14.19 -6.76
N HIS A 62 -12.49 -13.11 -6.82
CA HIS A 62 -11.83 -12.63 -8.03
C HIS A 62 -10.37 -12.37 -7.72
N TYR A 63 -9.49 -13.20 -8.26
CA TYR A 63 -8.05 -12.97 -8.13
C TYR A 63 -7.60 -11.89 -9.10
N PRO A 64 -6.71 -10.97 -8.69
CA PRO A 64 -6.05 -10.07 -9.61
C PRO A 64 -5.20 -10.86 -10.60
N SER A 65 -5.07 -10.33 -11.80
CA SER A 65 -4.15 -10.85 -12.82
C SER A 65 -2.69 -10.71 -12.39
N ALA A 66 -1.79 -11.46 -13.05
CA ALA A 66 -0.35 -11.33 -12.80
C ALA A 66 0.15 -9.91 -13.07
N GLU A 67 -0.38 -9.24 -14.10
CA GLU A 67 -0.04 -7.85 -14.44
C GLU A 67 -0.46 -6.87 -13.34
N GLU A 68 -1.61 -7.11 -12.70
CA GLU A 68 -2.06 -6.30 -11.56
C GLU A 68 -1.18 -6.51 -10.33
N ILE A 69 -0.79 -7.75 -10.05
CA ILE A 69 0.16 -8.04 -8.94
C ILE A 69 1.52 -7.37 -9.21
N ASP A 70 2.01 -7.45 -10.45
CA ASP A 70 3.26 -6.79 -10.86
C ASP A 70 3.14 -5.26 -10.84
N TRP A 71 1.95 -4.71 -11.09
CA TRP A 71 1.68 -3.29 -10.92
C TRP A 71 1.69 -2.89 -9.44
N VAL A 72 1.05 -3.66 -8.55
CA VAL A 72 1.11 -3.43 -7.10
C VAL A 72 2.54 -3.50 -6.57
N ALA A 73 3.35 -4.43 -7.08
CA ALA A 73 4.76 -4.57 -6.69
C ALA A 73 5.63 -3.34 -6.99
N LYS A 74 5.17 -2.42 -7.86
CA LYS A 74 5.84 -1.14 -8.14
C LYS A 74 5.51 -0.05 -7.12
N SER A 75 4.60 -0.32 -6.19
CA SER A 75 4.27 0.65 -5.14
C SER A 75 5.48 0.90 -4.23
N PRO A 76 5.81 2.15 -3.88
CA PRO A 76 6.92 2.44 -3.00
C PRO A 76 6.63 2.02 -1.54
N ALA A 77 5.37 1.85 -1.17
CA ALA A 77 4.97 1.44 0.17
C ALA A 77 3.74 0.53 0.15
N VAL A 78 3.73 -0.41 1.09
CA VAL A 78 2.57 -1.24 1.42
C VAL A 78 2.26 -1.05 2.89
N TYR A 79 1.05 -0.63 3.23
CA TYR A 79 0.60 -0.50 4.61
C TYR A 79 -0.16 -1.76 5.04
N ILE A 80 0.28 -2.38 6.13
CA ILE A 80 -0.33 -3.57 6.71
C ILE A 80 -0.99 -3.16 8.01
N THR A 81 -2.32 -3.29 8.08
CA THR A 81 -3.12 -2.80 9.19
C THR A 81 -2.98 -3.63 10.46
N HIS A 82 -2.90 -4.96 10.34
CA HIS A 82 -2.75 -5.91 11.46
C HIS A 82 -2.28 -7.29 10.97
N GLU A 83 -2.00 -8.21 11.89
CA GLU A 83 -1.29 -9.47 11.68
C GLU A 83 -2.12 -10.63 11.11
N HIS A 84 -3.44 -10.45 10.95
CA HIS A 84 -4.30 -11.50 10.41
C HIS A 84 -3.91 -11.89 8.98
N PRO A 85 -4.00 -13.17 8.59
CA PRO A 85 -3.42 -13.67 7.34
C PRO A 85 -4.08 -13.13 6.06
N ASP A 86 -5.32 -12.64 6.13
CA ASP A 86 -6.02 -11.92 5.06
C ASP A 86 -5.60 -10.45 4.89
N HIS A 87 -4.75 -9.94 5.80
CA HIS A 87 -4.13 -8.61 5.75
C HIS A 87 -2.60 -8.72 5.64
N PHE A 88 -1.98 -9.44 6.57
CA PHE A 88 -0.54 -9.76 6.58
C PHE A 88 -0.23 -11.06 5.82
N HIS A 89 -0.56 -11.06 4.52
CA HIS A 89 -0.44 -12.25 3.70
C HIS A 89 0.99 -12.49 3.18
N MET A 90 1.78 -13.25 3.95
CA MET A 90 3.20 -13.54 3.65
C MET A 90 3.49 -14.07 2.23
N PRO A 91 2.69 -14.98 1.63
CA PRO A 91 2.91 -15.40 0.25
C PRO A 91 2.80 -14.25 -0.76
N THR A 92 1.87 -13.31 -0.58
CA THR A 92 1.78 -12.12 -1.44
C THR A 92 2.93 -11.18 -1.19
N ILE A 93 3.30 -10.91 0.07
CA ILE A 93 4.46 -10.07 0.41
C ILE A 93 5.74 -10.57 -0.28
N ARG A 94 5.97 -11.89 -0.26
CA ARG A 94 7.10 -12.51 -0.98
C ARG A 94 7.00 -12.32 -2.50
N ARG A 95 5.79 -12.31 -3.07
CA ARG A 95 5.55 -12.09 -4.50
C ARG A 95 5.72 -10.63 -4.94
N LEU A 96 5.42 -9.68 -4.06
CA LEU A 96 5.66 -8.25 -4.28
C LEU A 96 7.16 -7.90 -4.19
N GLY A 97 7.91 -8.65 -3.38
CA GLY A 97 9.36 -8.53 -3.28
C GLY A 97 9.81 -7.37 -2.39
N PRO A 98 11.10 -6.99 -2.47
CA PRO A 98 11.72 -6.08 -1.50
C PRO A 98 11.60 -4.60 -1.85
N LEU A 99 11.03 -4.24 -3.01
CA LEU A 99 10.95 -2.85 -3.46
C LEU A 99 10.04 -1.98 -2.58
N PRO A 100 8.82 -2.42 -2.21
CA PRO A 100 7.97 -1.63 -1.33
C PRO A 100 8.53 -1.62 0.10
N VAL A 101 8.43 -0.46 0.76
CA VAL A 101 8.57 -0.40 2.23
C VAL A 101 7.28 -0.92 2.86
N TYR A 102 7.40 -1.93 3.71
CA TYR A 102 6.27 -2.48 4.46
C TYR A 102 6.09 -1.70 5.77
N LEU A 103 4.97 -1.00 5.88
CA LEU A 103 4.61 -0.17 7.01
C LEU A 103 3.60 -0.91 7.90
N PHE A 104 3.74 -0.74 9.20
CA PHE A 104 2.89 -1.33 10.24
C PHE A 104 2.49 -0.23 11.24
N PRO A 105 1.38 -0.37 11.97
CA PRO A 105 0.99 0.55 13.05
C PRO A 105 1.99 0.59 14.21
#